data_AF-A0A532USM2-F1
#
_entry.id   AF-A0A532USM2-F1
#
_cell.length_a   1.000
_cell.length_b   1.000
_cell.length_c   1.000
_cell.angle_alpha   90.00
_cell.angle_beta   90.00
_cell.angle_gamma   90.00
#
_symmetry.space_group_name_H-M   'P 1'
#
loop_
_entity.id
_entity.type
_entity.pdbx_description
1 polymer ?
#
loop_
_entity_poly.entity_id
_entity_poly.type
_entity_poly.pdbx_seq_one_letter_code
_entity_poly.pdbx_strand_id
1 'polypeptide(L)'
;MVSNSTTTILLLLCIALIVGGCQKQADRATTTSDSATKFPTPQIDFDPRQYICYRTDNPIIVDGMLNDTTWIAAAWTEDFVDIEGSLKPKPKLKTRAKMLWDQDYLFIAAEMEEPHVWGTLTQRDAVIYYDNDFEVFIDPDGDSHEYYELEINALNTQWDLLLIKPYRDGGPAVDSWDVQGIQSAVAVDGTINNPGDQDTGWSVEIAIPWEVLSECAHKPSPPKEGDQWRLNFSRVEWETRVVGDHYEKIIDLETNKPLPENNWVWSPQGLINMHYPEMWGFVQFSEKFVESDSVTFKWNHKEDAKWALRQLYYAQKKHYTQYGYYSANVFRLNLHLEKTEWFTWPPSIKRTPNLYEAQITILPDSATLHISQDGHIWCSHD
;
A
#
# COMPACT_ATOMS: atom_id res chain seq x y z
N MET A 1 89.53 15.32 13.12
CA MET A 1 89.98 15.63 14.50
C MET A 1 88.86 16.39 15.19
N VAL A 2 88.35 15.83 16.30
CA VAL A 2 87.55 16.47 17.39
C VAL A 2 86.16 16.99 16.99
N SER A 3 85.08 16.23 17.28
CA SER A 3 84.18 16.29 18.48
C SER A 3 83.17 17.46 18.41
N ASN A 4 81.93 17.40 18.90
CA ASN A 4 81.28 16.52 19.86
C ASN A 4 79.75 16.60 19.66
N SER A 5 79.09 15.58 20.21
CA SER A 5 77.66 15.33 20.29
C SER A 5 76.79 16.50 20.77
N THR A 6 75.55 16.59 20.26
CA THR A 6 74.39 16.88 21.12
C THR A 6 73.10 16.37 20.48
N THR A 7 72.45 15.50 21.23
CA THR A 7 71.16 14.84 21.03
C THR A 7 70.04 15.86 20.78
N THR A 8 69.29 15.72 19.69
CA THR A 8 67.99 16.39 19.52
C THR A 8 66.91 15.33 19.36
N ILE A 9 65.92 15.44 20.23
CA ILE A 9 64.77 14.55 20.43
C ILE A 9 63.88 14.57 19.20
N LEU A 10 63.56 13.39 18.66
CA LEU A 10 62.64 13.20 17.55
C LEU A 10 61.19 13.35 18.09
N LEU A 11 60.51 14.43 17.71
CA LEU A 11 59.08 14.62 17.94
C LEU A 11 58.32 13.85 16.84
N LEU A 12 57.90 12.62 17.12
CA LEU A 12 57.00 11.85 16.25
C LEU A 12 55.57 12.39 16.43
N LEU A 13 55.08 13.12 15.43
CA LEU A 13 53.66 13.39 15.23
C LEU A 13 52.96 12.08 14.87
N CYS A 14 52.31 11.44 15.85
CA CYS A 14 51.29 10.44 15.59
C CYS A 14 49.96 11.16 15.35
N ILE A 15 49.56 11.28 14.08
CA ILE A 15 48.19 11.63 13.69
C ILE A 15 47.33 10.39 13.95
N ALA A 16 46.61 10.37 15.07
CA ALA A 16 45.52 9.44 15.28
C ALA A 16 44.27 9.98 14.57
N LEU A 17 43.98 9.44 13.39
CA LEU A 17 42.67 9.57 12.75
C LEU A 17 41.67 8.75 13.57
N ILE A 18 40.95 9.42 14.47
CA ILE A 18 39.74 8.86 15.08
C ILE A 18 38.65 8.92 14.01
N VAL A 19 38.46 7.82 13.29
CA VAL A 19 37.24 7.60 12.52
C VAL A 19 36.14 7.31 13.53
N GLY A 20 35.45 8.36 13.97
CA GLY A 20 34.20 8.25 14.71
C GLY A 20 33.11 7.72 13.78
N GLY A 21 33.06 6.40 13.60
CA GLY A 21 31.94 5.72 12.98
C GLY A 21 30.73 5.84 13.91
N CYS A 22 29.83 6.79 13.62
CA CYS A 22 28.52 6.86 14.24
C CYS A 22 27.64 5.75 13.64
N GLN A 23 27.80 4.51 14.11
CA GLN A 23 26.76 3.49 13.91
C GLN A 23 25.61 3.86 14.85
N LYS A 24 24.56 4.49 14.29
CA LYS A 24 23.27 4.63 14.97
C LYS A 24 22.69 3.24 15.13
N GLN A 25 22.83 2.71 16.34
CA GLN A 25 22.20 1.50 16.81
C GLN A 25 20.70 1.79 16.90
N ALA A 26 19.89 1.10 16.09
CA ALA A 26 18.44 1.13 16.25
C ALA A 26 18.12 0.55 17.63
N ASP A 27 17.56 1.38 18.51
CA ASP A 27 17.13 0.96 19.84
C ASP A 27 16.01 -0.08 19.72
N ARG A 28 16.39 -1.34 19.93
CA ARG A 28 15.48 -2.47 20.04
C ARG A 28 14.85 -2.40 21.42
N ALA A 29 13.57 -2.02 21.49
CA ALA A 29 12.79 -2.13 22.72
C ALA A 29 12.76 -3.59 23.19
N THR A 30 13.38 -3.85 24.33
CA THR A 30 13.39 -5.16 24.99
C THR A 30 12.00 -5.41 25.58
N THR A 31 11.15 -6.13 24.86
CA THR A 31 9.92 -6.70 25.40
C THR A 31 10.21 -8.06 26.02
N THR A 32 9.67 -8.24 27.22
CA THR A 32 9.70 -9.45 28.03
C THR A 32 9.23 -10.67 27.26
N SER A 33 9.94 -11.79 27.46
CA SER A 33 9.64 -13.10 26.90
C SER A 33 8.31 -13.65 27.42
N ASP A 34 7.23 -13.48 26.66
CA ASP A 34 6.13 -14.44 26.62
C ASP A 34 5.32 -14.24 25.33
N SER A 35 5.11 -15.36 24.60
CA SER A 35 4.54 -15.52 23.25
C SER A 35 5.55 -15.46 22.09
N ALA A 36 5.67 -16.58 21.36
CA ALA A 36 6.14 -16.53 19.98
C ALA A 36 5.25 -15.54 19.23
N THR A 37 5.83 -14.47 18.71
CA THR A 37 5.11 -13.42 17.96
C THR A 37 4.31 -14.08 16.86
N LYS A 38 2.98 -14.10 16.99
CA LYS A 38 2.10 -14.73 16.00
C LYS A 38 2.24 -14.00 14.67
N PHE A 39 2.28 -14.74 13.56
CA PHE A 39 2.31 -14.14 12.22
C PHE A 39 1.01 -13.31 12.00
N PRO A 40 1.11 -12.03 11.62
CA PRO A 40 -0.04 -11.15 11.48
C PRO A 40 -0.92 -11.56 10.30
N THR A 41 -2.23 -11.62 10.52
CA THR A 41 -3.23 -11.99 9.50
C THR A 41 -4.44 -11.09 9.60
N PRO A 42 -5.15 -10.81 8.49
CA PRO A 42 -6.43 -10.10 8.50
C PRO A 42 -7.39 -10.67 9.55
N GLN A 43 -8.04 -9.78 10.33
CA GLN A 43 -9.01 -10.13 11.36
C GLN A 43 -10.46 -9.84 10.94
N ILE A 44 -10.68 -9.68 9.63
CA ILE A 44 -11.99 -9.48 9.00
C ILE A 44 -12.20 -10.52 7.90
N ASP A 45 -13.46 -10.67 7.46
CA ASP A 45 -13.80 -11.52 6.32
C ASP A 45 -13.28 -10.90 5.01
N PHE A 46 -13.05 -11.74 4.02
CA PHE A 46 -12.65 -11.31 2.68
C PHE A 46 -13.86 -10.74 1.94
N ASP A 47 -13.95 -9.41 1.93
CA ASP A 47 -14.98 -8.65 1.22
C ASP A 47 -14.36 -7.38 0.60
N PRO A 48 -13.43 -7.54 -0.35
CA PRO A 48 -12.76 -6.40 -0.97
C PRO A 48 -13.75 -5.54 -1.76
N ARG A 49 -13.60 -4.22 -1.66
CA ARG A 49 -14.47 -3.27 -2.36
C ARG A 49 -14.33 -3.38 -3.87
N GLN A 50 -15.34 -2.91 -4.60
CA GLN A 50 -15.42 -3.02 -6.06
C GLN A 50 -15.69 -1.66 -6.69
N TYR A 51 -15.07 -1.40 -7.84
CA TYR A 51 -15.26 -0.18 -8.61
C TYR A 51 -15.24 -0.44 -10.11
N ILE A 52 -16.04 0.29 -10.89
CA ILE A 52 -15.98 0.29 -12.35
C ILE A 52 -15.24 1.55 -12.81
N CYS A 53 -14.06 1.38 -13.39
CA CYS A 53 -13.30 2.47 -13.98
C CYS A 53 -13.70 2.65 -15.45
N TYR A 54 -14.48 3.69 -15.72
CA TYR A 54 -14.95 4.00 -17.06
C TYR A 54 -13.92 4.79 -17.85
N ARG A 55 -13.97 4.60 -19.17
CA ARG A 55 -13.17 5.38 -20.09
C ARG A 55 -13.68 6.83 -20.19
N THR A 56 -12.80 7.77 -20.49
CA THR A 56 -13.13 9.13 -20.92
C THR A 56 -12.34 9.49 -22.18
N ASP A 57 -12.95 10.26 -23.07
CA ASP A 57 -12.26 10.97 -24.16
C ASP A 57 -12.29 12.50 -23.94
N ASN A 58 -12.98 12.95 -22.88
CA ASN A 58 -12.95 14.35 -22.47
C ASN A 58 -11.63 14.62 -21.75
N PRO A 59 -10.90 15.69 -22.12
CA PRO A 59 -9.71 16.10 -21.39
C PRO A 59 -10.03 16.33 -19.91
N ILE A 60 -9.19 15.83 -19.03
CA ILE A 60 -9.20 16.13 -17.59
C ILE A 60 -8.09 17.15 -17.34
N ILE A 61 -8.42 18.25 -16.69
CA ILE A 61 -7.43 19.25 -16.29
C ILE A 61 -7.04 18.91 -14.85
N VAL A 62 -5.80 18.45 -14.65
CA VAL A 62 -5.30 18.11 -13.32
C VAL A 62 -4.94 19.41 -12.58
N ASP A 63 -5.92 20.04 -11.93
CA ASP A 63 -5.77 21.29 -11.17
C ASP A 63 -6.19 21.17 -9.69
N GLY A 64 -6.58 19.97 -9.28
CA GLY A 64 -7.03 19.61 -7.95
C GLY A 64 -8.54 19.79 -7.78
N MET A 65 -9.26 20.34 -8.76
CA MET A 65 -10.68 20.64 -8.67
C MET A 65 -11.54 19.57 -9.36
N LEU A 66 -12.39 18.89 -8.60
CA LEU A 66 -13.26 17.82 -9.11
C LEU A 66 -14.55 18.38 -9.75
N ASN A 67 -14.45 19.51 -10.46
CA ASN A 67 -15.58 20.23 -11.05
C ASN A 67 -15.76 19.97 -12.57
N ASP A 68 -14.82 19.25 -13.19
CA ASP A 68 -14.95 18.80 -14.58
C ASP A 68 -16.18 17.93 -14.78
N THR A 69 -16.82 18.05 -15.94
CA THR A 69 -18.03 17.28 -16.26
C THR A 69 -17.81 15.77 -16.17
N THR A 70 -16.61 15.32 -16.53
CA THR A 70 -16.21 13.91 -16.47
C THR A 70 -16.13 13.43 -15.02
N TRP A 71 -15.54 14.22 -14.13
CA TRP A 71 -15.52 13.91 -12.70
C TRP A 71 -16.91 13.93 -12.10
N ILE A 72 -17.76 14.88 -12.47
CA ILE A 72 -19.15 14.94 -12.01
C ILE A 72 -19.92 13.65 -12.38
N ALA A 73 -19.69 13.11 -13.58
CA ALA A 73 -20.32 11.89 -14.06
C ALA A 73 -19.76 10.62 -13.38
N ALA A 74 -18.49 10.59 -13.02
CA ALA A 74 -17.85 9.45 -12.39
C ALA A 74 -18.46 9.16 -11.00
N ALA A 75 -18.72 7.87 -10.73
CA ALA A 75 -19.22 7.42 -9.44
C ALA A 75 -18.16 7.60 -8.36
N TRP A 76 -18.58 7.93 -7.15
CA TRP A 76 -17.72 7.86 -5.97
C TRP A 76 -17.50 6.40 -5.56
N THR A 77 -16.34 6.09 -5.00
CA THR A 77 -16.17 4.94 -4.13
C THR A 77 -17.13 5.05 -2.93
N GLU A 78 -17.26 3.97 -2.18
CA GLU A 78 -17.76 4.08 -0.81
C GLU A 78 -16.82 4.94 0.03
N ASP A 79 -17.36 5.54 1.08
CA ASP A 79 -16.57 6.31 2.04
C ASP A 79 -15.55 5.41 2.73
N PHE A 80 -14.36 5.96 2.98
CA PHE A 80 -13.27 5.23 3.61
C PHE A 80 -13.66 4.83 5.04
N VAL A 81 -13.10 3.70 5.46
CA VAL A 81 -13.28 3.12 6.80
C VAL A 81 -11.94 3.01 7.50
N ASP A 82 -11.92 2.73 8.79
CA ASP A 82 -10.67 2.38 9.46
C ASP A 82 -10.01 1.16 8.79
N ILE A 83 -8.69 1.12 8.71
CA ILE A 83 -7.92 0.02 8.10
C ILE A 83 -8.20 -1.35 8.72
N GLU A 84 -8.59 -1.39 9.99
CA GLU A 84 -9.03 -2.60 10.70
C GLU A 84 -10.52 -2.94 10.43
N GLY A 85 -11.20 -2.17 9.57
CA GLY A 85 -12.58 -2.37 9.16
C GLY A 85 -13.57 -2.13 10.30
N SER A 86 -14.56 -3.01 10.42
CA SER A 86 -15.61 -2.90 11.45
C SER A 86 -15.12 -3.18 12.89
N LEU A 87 -13.83 -3.52 13.07
CA LEU A 87 -13.21 -3.69 14.38
C LEU A 87 -13.02 -2.35 15.10
N LYS A 88 -13.07 -1.25 14.36
CA LYS A 88 -12.93 0.13 14.84
C LYS A 88 -14.14 0.98 14.45
N PRO A 89 -14.37 2.12 15.14
CA PRO A 89 -15.36 3.09 14.71
C PRO A 89 -15.07 3.61 13.30
N LYS A 90 -16.10 4.09 12.61
CA LYS A 90 -15.92 4.78 11.33
C LYS A 90 -15.12 6.07 11.52
N PRO A 91 -14.34 6.50 10.49
CA PRO A 91 -13.70 7.81 10.46
C PRO A 91 -14.66 8.95 10.78
N LYS A 92 -14.14 10.00 11.44
CA LYS A 92 -14.92 11.20 11.77
C LYS A 92 -15.05 12.16 10.59
N LEU A 93 -14.08 12.11 9.67
CA LEU A 93 -14.00 12.97 8.51
C LEU A 93 -14.17 12.09 7.27
N LYS A 94 -15.07 12.51 6.39
CA LYS A 94 -15.35 11.74 5.18
C LYS A 94 -14.17 11.81 4.22
N THR A 95 -13.83 10.67 3.64
CA THR A 95 -12.88 10.56 2.53
C THR A 95 -13.43 9.58 1.50
N ARG A 96 -13.31 9.90 0.21
CA ARG A 96 -13.79 9.07 -0.91
C ARG A 96 -13.04 9.41 -2.19
N ALA A 97 -13.01 8.49 -3.14
CA ALA A 97 -12.26 8.62 -4.38
C ALA A 97 -13.12 8.39 -5.63
N LYS A 98 -12.58 8.74 -6.80
CA LYS A 98 -13.09 8.44 -8.13
C LYS A 98 -11.94 7.97 -9.01
N MET A 99 -12.26 7.14 -9.99
CA MET A 99 -11.30 6.69 -11.00
C MET A 99 -11.91 6.78 -12.38
N LEU A 100 -11.08 7.18 -13.34
CA LEU A 100 -11.35 7.22 -14.77
C LEU A 100 -10.10 6.78 -15.52
N TRP A 101 -10.22 6.52 -16.81
CA TRP A 101 -9.04 6.30 -17.64
C TRP A 101 -9.23 6.75 -19.08
N ASP A 102 -8.12 7.06 -19.76
CA ASP A 102 -8.07 7.22 -21.21
C ASP A 102 -6.93 6.38 -21.81
N GLN A 103 -6.56 6.62 -23.07
CA GLN A 103 -5.50 5.83 -23.70
C GLN A 103 -4.11 6.02 -23.05
N ASP A 104 -3.88 7.17 -22.40
CA ASP A 104 -2.56 7.64 -21.95
C ASP A 104 -2.42 7.56 -20.42
N TYR A 105 -3.51 7.75 -19.67
CA TYR A 105 -3.50 7.85 -18.21
C TYR A 105 -4.59 7.02 -17.50
N LEU A 106 -4.22 6.53 -16.31
CA LEU A 106 -5.14 6.26 -15.22
C LEU A 106 -5.35 7.55 -14.42
N PHE A 107 -6.60 7.99 -14.28
CA PHE A 107 -6.95 9.14 -13.47
C PHE A 107 -7.53 8.72 -12.13
N ILE A 108 -7.06 9.34 -11.06
CA ILE A 108 -7.56 9.16 -9.70
C ILE A 108 -7.84 10.55 -9.13
N ALA A 109 -8.97 10.71 -8.48
CA ALA A 109 -9.27 11.90 -7.69
C ALA A 109 -9.81 11.51 -6.32
N ALA A 110 -9.49 12.28 -5.28
CA ALA A 110 -10.04 12.08 -3.95
C ALA A 110 -10.49 13.40 -3.32
N GLU A 111 -11.55 13.29 -2.51
CA GLU A 111 -12.09 14.38 -1.70
C GLU A 111 -12.00 13.98 -0.24
N MET A 112 -11.41 14.86 0.57
CA MET A 112 -11.15 14.66 1.99
C MET A 112 -11.71 15.84 2.77
N GLU A 113 -12.71 15.60 3.60
CA GLU A 113 -13.13 16.56 4.62
C GLU A 113 -11.97 16.76 5.60
N GLU A 114 -11.60 18.01 5.87
CA GLU A 114 -10.51 18.34 6.78
C GLU A 114 -10.73 19.76 7.32
N PRO A 115 -11.10 19.92 8.60
CA PRO A 115 -11.25 21.24 9.21
C PRO A 115 -9.93 21.96 9.51
N HIS A 116 -8.80 21.25 9.49
CA HIS A 116 -7.48 21.74 9.84
C HIS A 116 -6.43 21.21 8.85
N VAL A 117 -6.38 21.81 7.65
CA VAL A 117 -5.51 21.32 6.59
C VAL A 117 -4.05 21.58 6.97
N TRP A 118 -3.31 20.50 7.17
CA TRP A 118 -1.96 20.51 7.71
C TRP A 118 -0.99 19.74 6.81
N GLY A 119 0.18 20.33 6.57
CA GLY A 119 1.27 19.70 5.84
C GLY A 119 2.56 20.50 5.97
N THR A 120 3.69 19.82 6.16
CA THR A 120 5.00 20.43 6.45
C THR A 120 6.09 19.97 5.49
N LEU A 121 5.93 18.81 4.86
CA LEU A 121 6.89 18.19 3.97
C LEU A 121 6.74 18.77 2.57
N THR A 122 7.80 19.40 2.08
CA THR A 122 7.86 20.09 0.78
C THR A 122 8.86 19.48 -0.19
N GLN A 123 9.70 18.57 0.30
CA GLN A 123 10.74 17.92 -0.50
C GLN A 123 10.18 16.64 -1.10
N ARG A 124 10.24 16.52 -2.43
CA ARG A 124 9.97 15.26 -3.15
C ARG A 124 10.84 14.14 -2.57
N ASP A 125 10.26 12.96 -2.42
CA ASP A 125 10.90 11.76 -1.85
C ASP A 125 11.28 11.87 -0.37
N ALA A 126 10.71 12.84 0.34
CA ALA A 126 10.64 12.75 1.80
C ALA A 126 9.63 11.65 2.19
N VAL A 127 9.83 11.04 3.34
CA VAL A 127 8.86 10.07 3.90
C VAL A 127 7.57 10.82 4.26
N ILE A 128 6.56 10.77 3.37
CA ILE A 128 5.40 11.68 3.37
C ILE A 128 4.40 11.38 4.50
N TYR A 129 4.25 10.12 4.91
CA TYR A 129 3.37 9.70 6.03
C TYR A 129 3.58 10.43 7.37
N TYR A 130 4.63 11.24 7.54
CA TYR A 130 4.74 12.14 8.70
C TYR A 130 3.85 13.38 8.63
N ASP A 131 3.23 13.69 7.50
CA ASP A 131 2.10 14.63 7.36
C ASP A 131 0.77 13.86 7.27
N ASN A 132 -0.35 14.59 7.17
CA ASN A 132 -1.57 14.00 6.59
C ASN A 132 -1.38 13.89 5.07
N ASP A 133 -1.77 12.76 4.50
CA ASP A 133 -1.62 12.49 3.08
C ASP A 133 -2.76 11.63 2.51
N PHE A 134 -2.72 11.49 1.19
CA PHE A 134 -3.50 10.54 0.42
C PHE A 134 -2.55 9.58 -0.29
N GLU A 135 -2.77 8.29 -0.11
CA GLU A 135 -1.94 7.24 -0.65
C GLU A 135 -2.71 6.43 -1.70
N VAL A 136 -2.03 6.06 -2.79
CA VAL A 136 -2.54 5.22 -3.88
C VAL A 136 -1.69 3.95 -3.95
N PHE A 137 -2.36 2.81 -3.99
CA PHE A 137 -1.73 1.49 -4.08
C PHE A 137 -2.24 0.73 -5.30
N ILE A 138 -1.35 0.15 -6.11
CA ILE A 138 -1.71 -0.52 -7.37
C ILE A 138 -0.91 -1.81 -7.54
N ASP A 139 -1.62 -2.94 -7.56
CA ASP A 139 -1.10 -4.27 -7.94
C ASP A 139 -1.84 -4.68 -9.23
N PRO A 140 -1.23 -4.49 -10.41
CA PRO A 140 -1.93 -4.68 -11.68
C PRO A 140 -2.38 -6.12 -11.91
N ASP A 141 -1.58 -7.13 -11.55
CA ASP A 141 -1.87 -8.53 -11.82
C ASP A 141 -2.47 -9.34 -10.67
N GLY A 142 -2.46 -8.75 -9.48
CA GLY A 142 -3.02 -9.32 -8.27
C GLY A 142 -2.24 -10.54 -7.81
N ASP A 143 -0.93 -10.57 -8.03
CA ASP A 143 -0.01 -11.60 -7.54
C ASP A 143 0.59 -11.27 -6.15
N SER A 144 0.26 -10.09 -5.62
CA SER A 144 0.74 -9.48 -4.38
C SER A 144 2.22 -9.10 -4.34
N HIS A 145 2.88 -9.04 -5.50
CA HIS A 145 4.28 -8.68 -5.69
C HIS A 145 4.35 -7.51 -6.69
N GLU A 146 5.53 -6.88 -6.78
CA GLU A 146 5.83 -5.82 -7.75
C GLU A 146 4.72 -4.76 -7.90
N TYR A 147 4.27 -4.24 -6.76
CA TYR A 147 3.18 -3.27 -6.69
C TYR A 147 3.68 -1.87 -6.35
N TYR A 148 2.92 -0.89 -6.82
CA TYR A 148 3.25 0.53 -6.72
C TYR A 148 2.55 1.18 -5.54
N GLU A 149 3.19 2.20 -5.00
CA GLU A 149 2.68 3.08 -3.97
C GLU A 149 3.07 4.53 -4.28
N LEU A 150 2.14 5.44 -4.04
CA LEU A 150 2.27 6.87 -4.24
C LEU A 150 1.56 7.60 -3.11
N GLU A 151 2.29 8.42 -2.37
CA GLU A 151 1.79 9.30 -1.30
C GLU A 151 1.82 10.75 -1.78
N ILE A 152 0.74 11.49 -1.51
CA ILE A 152 0.64 12.93 -1.82
C ILE A 152 0.02 13.67 -0.63
N ASN A 153 0.72 14.66 -0.07
CA ASN A 153 0.19 15.51 0.99
C ASN A 153 -0.58 16.73 0.46
N ALA A 154 -1.19 17.51 1.37
CA ALA A 154 -1.95 18.72 1.02
C ALA A 154 -1.11 19.82 0.33
N LEU A 155 0.22 19.73 0.34
CA LEU A 155 1.13 20.64 -0.37
C LEU A 155 1.44 20.15 -1.80
N ASN A 156 0.80 19.05 -2.24
CA ASN A 156 1.10 18.36 -3.49
C ASN A 156 2.54 17.82 -3.54
N THR A 157 3.17 17.56 -2.39
CA THR A 157 4.46 16.89 -2.32
C THR A 157 4.26 15.40 -2.49
N GLN A 158 5.02 14.79 -3.39
CA GLN A 158 4.89 13.39 -3.77
C GLN A 158 6.04 12.56 -3.20
N TRP A 159 5.73 11.33 -2.83
CA TRP A 159 6.70 10.26 -2.64
C TRP A 159 6.14 8.98 -3.24
N ASP A 160 6.93 8.27 -4.01
CA ASP A 160 6.49 7.07 -4.68
C ASP A 160 7.54 5.97 -4.62
N LEU A 161 7.05 4.73 -4.62
CA LEU A 161 7.86 3.56 -4.35
C LEU A 161 7.30 2.31 -5.02
N LEU A 162 8.22 1.42 -5.37
CA LEU A 162 7.93 0.08 -5.88
C LEU A 162 8.26 -0.95 -4.80
N LEU A 163 7.30 -1.81 -4.46
CA LEU A 163 7.52 -2.95 -3.59
C LEU A 163 7.65 -4.22 -4.40
N ILE A 164 8.84 -4.83 -4.37
CA ILE A 164 9.09 -6.12 -5.03
C ILE A 164 8.24 -7.23 -4.40
N LYS A 165 7.99 -7.14 -3.09
CA LYS A 165 7.08 -8.01 -2.33
C LYS A 165 6.74 -7.39 -0.98
N PRO A 166 5.71 -7.88 -0.27
CA PRO A 166 5.34 -7.36 1.04
C PRO A 166 6.46 -7.38 2.08
N TYR A 167 6.52 -6.35 2.93
CA TYR A 167 7.50 -6.27 4.03
C TYR A 167 7.46 -7.49 4.96
N ARG A 168 6.27 -8.07 5.19
CA ARG A 168 6.10 -9.30 6.00
C ARG A 168 6.83 -10.52 5.42
N ASP A 169 7.14 -10.47 4.13
CA ASP A 169 7.87 -11.50 3.37
C ASP A 169 9.32 -11.10 3.06
N GLY A 170 9.81 -10.03 3.70
CA GLY A 170 11.18 -9.54 3.63
C GLY A 170 11.51 -8.80 2.33
N GLY A 171 10.52 -8.25 1.63
CA GLY A 171 10.75 -7.38 0.48
C GLY A 171 11.23 -5.98 0.91
N PRO A 172 12.20 -5.38 0.21
CA PRO A 172 12.48 -3.96 0.37
C PRO A 172 11.48 -3.13 -0.43
N ALA A 173 11.30 -1.87 -0.04
CA ALA A 173 10.84 -0.82 -0.96
C ALA A 173 12.02 -0.36 -1.83
N VAL A 174 11.73 -0.07 -3.08
CA VAL A 174 12.62 0.62 -4.00
C VAL A 174 12.19 2.08 -4.04
N ASP A 175 12.77 2.87 -3.14
CA ASP A 175 12.52 4.30 -2.92
C ASP A 175 13.19 5.22 -3.95
N SER A 176 13.90 4.64 -4.92
CA SER A 176 14.54 5.32 -6.05
C SER A 176 13.81 5.11 -7.37
N TRP A 177 12.70 4.36 -7.33
CA TRP A 177 11.77 4.27 -8.43
C TRP A 177 10.89 5.52 -8.42
N ASP A 178 10.52 6.00 -9.60
CA ASP A 178 9.75 7.23 -9.79
C ASP A 178 8.56 6.99 -10.73
N VAL A 179 7.37 7.54 -10.44
CA VAL A 179 6.23 7.58 -11.37
C VAL A 179 6.50 8.61 -12.49
N GLN A 180 7.29 8.21 -13.48
CA GLN A 180 7.70 9.09 -14.57
C GLN A 180 6.49 9.64 -15.34
N GLY A 181 6.43 10.96 -15.49
CA GLY A 181 5.37 11.65 -16.23
C GLY A 181 4.06 11.83 -15.47
N ILE A 182 4.04 11.57 -14.16
CA ILE A 182 2.88 11.85 -13.30
C ILE A 182 2.47 13.33 -13.38
N GLN A 183 1.17 13.56 -13.44
CA GLN A 183 0.58 14.87 -13.20
C GLN A 183 -0.24 14.78 -11.92
N SER A 184 -0.06 15.73 -11.00
CA SER A 184 -0.89 15.83 -9.81
C SER A 184 -1.13 17.27 -9.42
N ALA A 185 -2.27 17.52 -8.80
CA ALA A 185 -2.61 18.81 -8.23
C ALA A 185 -3.49 18.63 -7.00
N VAL A 186 -3.36 19.58 -6.06
CA VAL A 186 -4.18 19.66 -4.86
C VAL A 186 -4.91 20.99 -4.85
N ALA A 187 -6.21 20.95 -4.52
CA ALA A 187 -7.00 22.12 -4.21
C ALA A 187 -7.44 22.08 -2.74
N VAL A 188 -7.34 23.21 -2.06
CA VAL A 188 -7.74 23.35 -0.66
C VAL A 188 -8.93 24.32 -0.58
N ASP A 189 -10.02 23.86 0.03
CA ASP A 189 -11.16 24.70 0.38
C ASP A 189 -10.98 25.22 1.81
N GLY A 190 -10.14 26.25 1.93
CA GLY A 190 -9.63 26.76 3.19
C GLY A 190 -8.22 27.34 3.05
N THR A 191 -7.41 27.18 4.09
CA THR A 191 -6.01 27.59 4.12
C THR A 191 -5.12 26.52 4.75
N ILE A 192 -3.94 26.27 4.17
CA ILE A 192 -2.99 25.29 4.70
C ILE A 192 -2.24 25.90 5.89
N ASN A 193 -2.08 25.13 6.96
CA ASN A 193 -1.29 25.46 8.16
C ASN A 193 -1.76 26.73 8.89
N ASN A 194 -3.06 27.00 8.91
CA ASN A 194 -3.62 28.14 9.62
C ASN A 194 -4.56 27.70 10.74
N PRO A 195 -4.07 27.57 11.99
CA PRO A 195 -4.94 27.20 13.10
C PRO A 195 -5.93 28.30 13.54
N GLY A 196 -5.88 29.47 12.89
CA GLY A 196 -6.77 30.60 13.18
C GLY A 196 -8.15 30.51 12.52
N ASP A 197 -8.32 29.63 11.53
CA ASP A 197 -9.60 29.38 10.87
C ASP A 197 -10.00 27.90 10.90
N GLN A 198 -11.07 27.60 10.17
CA GLN A 198 -11.58 26.25 9.99
C GLN A 198 -11.83 26.06 8.51
N ASP A 199 -11.22 25.02 7.97
CA ASP A 199 -11.31 24.64 6.56
C ASP A 199 -12.52 23.72 6.32
N THR A 200 -12.81 23.46 5.05
CA THR A 200 -13.79 22.43 4.66
C THR A 200 -13.08 21.12 4.32
N GLY A 201 -11.95 21.21 3.61
CA GLY A 201 -11.20 20.06 3.18
C GLY A 201 -10.24 20.34 2.05
N TRP A 202 -9.74 19.27 1.46
CA TRP A 202 -8.87 19.33 0.30
C TRP A 202 -9.18 18.18 -0.64
N SER A 203 -8.80 18.36 -1.89
CA SER A 203 -8.92 17.35 -2.93
C SER A 203 -7.62 17.21 -3.68
N VAL A 204 -7.40 16.00 -4.20
CA VAL A 204 -6.25 15.67 -5.03
C VAL A 204 -6.76 15.12 -6.36
N GLU A 205 -6.09 15.48 -7.44
CA GLU A 205 -6.20 14.86 -8.75
C GLU A 205 -4.85 14.33 -9.18
N ILE A 206 -4.85 13.14 -9.78
CA ILE A 206 -3.66 12.42 -10.21
C ILE A 206 -3.92 11.81 -11.58
N ALA A 207 -3.03 12.05 -12.54
CA ALA A 207 -2.96 11.33 -13.80
C ALA A 207 -1.65 10.53 -13.85
N ILE A 208 -1.77 9.21 -13.82
CA ILE A 208 -0.65 8.26 -13.84
C ILE A 208 -0.52 7.70 -15.25
N PRO A 209 0.60 7.90 -15.95
CA PRO A 209 0.78 7.33 -17.29
C PRO A 209 0.70 5.81 -17.29
N TRP A 210 0.04 5.23 -18.30
CA TRP A 210 0.03 3.78 -18.47
C TRP A 210 1.42 3.20 -18.77
N GLU A 211 2.32 4.01 -19.33
CA GLU A 211 3.70 3.62 -19.62
C GLU A 211 4.43 3.18 -18.35
N VAL A 212 4.37 3.95 -17.27
CA VAL A 212 5.04 3.59 -16.02
C VAL A 212 4.34 2.44 -15.29
N LEU A 213 3.00 2.38 -15.33
CA LEU A 213 2.26 1.25 -14.76
C LEU A 213 2.52 -0.07 -15.50
N SER A 214 3.02 -0.02 -16.74
CA SER A 214 3.33 -1.21 -17.55
C SER A 214 4.60 -1.95 -17.10
N GLU A 215 5.48 -1.30 -16.31
CA GLU A 215 6.80 -1.85 -15.95
C GLU A 215 6.72 -3.18 -15.18
N CYS A 216 5.75 -3.29 -14.27
CA CYS A 216 5.46 -4.48 -13.46
C CYS A 216 4.03 -5.04 -13.70
N ALA A 217 3.34 -4.61 -14.76
CA ALA A 217 1.95 -5.04 -14.95
C ALA A 217 1.81 -6.53 -15.30
N HIS A 218 2.76 -7.10 -16.04
CA HIS A 218 2.72 -8.46 -16.61
C HIS A 218 1.45 -8.81 -17.40
N LYS A 219 0.68 -7.78 -17.78
CA LYS A 219 -0.57 -7.83 -18.54
C LYS A 219 -0.73 -6.53 -19.35
N PRO A 220 -1.74 -6.41 -20.23
CA PRO A 220 -1.99 -5.18 -20.96
C PRO A 220 -2.12 -3.95 -20.03
N SER A 221 -1.39 -2.88 -20.35
CA SER A 221 -1.46 -1.55 -19.76
C SER A 221 -1.42 -0.54 -20.93
N PRO A 222 -2.51 0.17 -21.25
CA PRO A 222 -3.79 0.21 -20.54
C PRO A 222 -4.55 -1.14 -20.51
N PRO A 223 -5.41 -1.36 -19.50
CA PRO A 223 -6.26 -2.55 -19.40
C PRO A 223 -7.30 -2.64 -20.51
N LYS A 224 -7.75 -3.85 -20.83
CA LYS A 224 -8.86 -4.10 -21.77
C LYS A 224 -10.21 -4.11 -21.05
N GLU A 225 -11.30 -4.04 -21.81
CA GLU A 225 -12.67 -4.24 -21.31
C GLU A 225 -12.76 -5.49 -20.41
N GLY A 226 -13.18 -5.26 -19.16
CA GLY A 226 -13.38 -6.30 -18.16
C GLY A 226 -12.12 -6.73 -17.42
N ASP A 227 -10.93 -6.24 -17.77
CA ASP A 227 -9.72 -6.49 -16.98
C ASP A 227 -9.90 -5.94 -15.56
N GLN A 228 -9.36 -6.65 -14.58
CA GLN A 228 -9.45 -6.30 -13.17
C GLN A 228 -8.06 -6.18 -12.56
N TRP A 229 -7.80 -5.05 -11.90
CA TRP A 229 -6.59 -4.76 -11.15
C TRP A 229 -6.92 -4.61 -9.66
N ARG A 230 -5.92 -4.80 -8.81
CA ARG A 230 -6.04 -4.60 -7.36
C ARG A 230 -5.59 -3.19 -7.03
N LEU A 231 -6.49 -2.36 -6.52
CA LEU A 231 -6.16 -1.00 -6.09
C LEU A 231 -6.67 -0.76 -4.68
N ASN A 232 -5.97 0.08 -3.94
CA ASN A 232 -6.48 0.64 -2.71
C ASN A 232 -6.04 2.09 -2.53
N PHE A 233 -6.70 2.76 -1.59
CA PHE A 233 -6.42 4.11 -1.21
C PHE A 233 -6.34 4.19 0.30
N SER A 234 -5.44 5.02 0.82
CA SER A 234 -5.34 5.35 2.23
C SER A 234 -5.37 6.86 2.41
N ARG A 235 -5.85 7.30 3.56
CA ARG A 235 -5.57 8.60 4.13
C ARG A 235 -4.87 8.36 5.45
N VAL A 236 -3.64 8.84 5.56
CA VAL A 236 -2.96 8.98 6.84
C VAL A 236 -3.47 10.23 7.52
N GLU A 237 -3.94 10.08 8.76
CA GLU A 237 -4.52 11.17 9.54
C GLU A 237 -3.92 11.23 10.95
N TRP A 238 -3.11 12.24 11.20
CA TRP A 238 -2.54 12.54 12.50
C TRP A 238 -3.45 13.42 13.31
N GLU A 239 -3.69 13.04 14.56
CA GLU A 239 -4.34 13.94 15.50
C GLU A 239 -3.39 15.09 15.87
N THR A 240 -3.81 16.32 15.58
CA THR A 240 -3.06 17.53 15.91
C THR A 240 -3.79 18.37 16.95
N ARG A 241 -3.06 19.30 17.56
CA ARG A 241 -3.57 20.36 18.44
C ARG A 241 -2.95 21.68 18.04
N VAL A 242 -3.68 22.76 18.31
CA VAL A 242 -3.17 24.12 18.12
C VAL A 242 -2.25 24.51 19.29
N VAL A 243 -1.04 24.94 18.99
CA VAL A 243 -0.08 25.50 19.94
C VAL A 243 0.39 26.85 19.43
N GLY A 244 -0.17 27.94 19.96
CA GLY A 244 0.13 29.27 19.43
C GLY A 244 -0.48 29.46 18.04
N ASP A 245 0.37 29.61 17.03
CA ASP A 245 0.01 29.83 15.63
C ASP A 245 0.37 28.65 14.71
N HIS A 246 0.68 27.48 15.27
CA HIS A 246 0.95 26.25 14.49
C HIS A 246 0.24 25.02 15.05
N TYR A 247 0.22 23.95 14.25
CA TYR A 247 -0.24 22.62 14.63
C TYR A 247 0.91 21.77 15.18
N GLU A 248 0.65 21.02 16.26
CA GLU A 248 1.54 19.97 16.75
C GLU A 248 0.78 18.65 16.85
N LYS A 249 1.43 17.54 16.49
CA LYS A 249 0.90 16.20 16.75
C LYS A 249 0.64 16.00 18.24
N ILE A 250 -0.47 15.35 18.58
CA ILE A 250 -0.77 14.99 19.96
C ILE A 250 0.23 13.93 20.42
N ILE A 251 0.80 14.15 21.61
CA ILE A 251 1.81 13.28 22.22
C ILE A 251 1.15 12.34 23.23
N ASP A 252 1.48 11.05 23.14
CA ASP A 252 1.22 10.06 24.17
C ASP A 252 2.10 10.33 25.40
N LEU A 253 1.46 10.54 26.55
CA LEU A 253 2.13 10.87 27.81
C LEU A 253 2.92 9.70 28.41
N GLU A 254 2.60 8.45 28.06
CA GLU A 254 3.32 7.28 28.55
C GLU A 254 4.62 7.05 27.78
N THR A 255 4.57 7.22 26.45
CA THR A 255 5.71 6.94 25.57
C THR A 255 6.51 8.19 25.17
N ASN A 256 5.97 9.38 25.39
CA ASN A 256 6.51 10.67 24.95
C ASN A 256 6.77 10.72 23.43
N LYS A 257 5.93 10.03 22.66
CA LYS A 257 5.92 10.00 21.19
C LYS A 257 4.57 10.49 20.67
N PRO A 258 4.46 10.93 19.40
CA PRO A 258 3.15 11.15 18.78
C PRO A 258 2.24 9.93 18.97
N LEU A 259 0.95 10.17 19.17
CA LEU A 259 -0.06 9.13 19.03
C LEU A 259 0.07 8.48 17.63
N PRO A 260 -0.18 7.18 17.48
CA PRO A 260 -0.21 6.56 16.16
C PRO A 260 -1.17 7.28 15.22
N GLU A 261 -0.80 7.36 13.96
CA GLU A 261 -1.66 7.84 12.90
C GLU A 261 -2.90 6.97 12.73
N ASN A 262 -4.01 7.59 12.35
CA ASN A 262 -5.16 6.85 11.86
C ASN A 262 -4.94 6.56 10.37
N ASN A 263 -5.25 5.34 9.96
CA ASN A 263 -5.23 4.93 8.56
C ASN A 263 -6.67 4.66 8.13
N TRP A 264 -7.20 5.50 7.25
CA TRP A 264 -8.54 5.34 6.71
C TRP A 264 -8.46 4.95 5.25
N VAL A 265 -9.13 3.87 4.87
CA VAL A 265 -8.89 3.19 3.60
C VAL A 265 -10.19 2.89 2.87
N TRP A 266 -10.12 2.77 1.55
CA TRP A 266 -11.27 2.35 0.75
C TRP A 266 -11.64 0.89 1.04
N SER A 267 -10.70 -0.04 0.84
CA SER A 267 -10.86 -1.46 1.18
C SER A 267 -10.10 -1.80 2.46
N PRO A 268 -10.76 -2.23 3.54
CA PRO A 268 -10.10 -2.52 4.82
C PRO A 268 -9.25 -3.79 4.76
N GLN A 269 -8.17 -3.81 5.54
CA GLN A 269 -7.22 -4.93 5.60
C GLN A 269 -7.47 -5.82 6.82
N GLY A 270 -8.15 -5.30 7.84
CA GLY A 270 -8.39 -5.99 9.11
C GLY A 270 -7.16 -6.06 10.02
N LEU A 271 -6.14 -5.24 9.73
CA LEU A 271 -4.98 -4.95 10.57
C LEU A 271 -4.32 -3.65 10.08
N ILE A 272 -3.52 -2.99 10.92
CA ILE A 272 -2.77 -1.78 10.55
C ILE A 272 -1.56 -2.14 9.68
N ASN A 273 -1.79 -2.38 8.38
CA ASN A 273 -0.76 -2.60 7.36
C ASN A 273 -1.34 -2.54 5.95
N MET A 274 -0.98 -1.53 5.15
CA MET A 274 -1.48 -1.42 3.77
C MET A 274 -0.86 -2.41 2.80
N HIS A 275 0.31 -2.96 3.10
CA HIS A 275 1.06 -3.87 2.23
C HIS A 275 0.52 -5.30 2.26
N TYR A 276 -0.81 -5.47 2.29
CA TYR A 276 -1.54 -6.71 2.08
C TYR A 276 -2.35 -6.61 0.77
N PRO A 277 -1.72 -6.65 -0.43
CA PRO A 277 -2.41 -6.46 -1.70
C PRO A 277 -3.56 -7.44 -1.95
N GLU A 278 -3.49 -8.62 -1.33
CA GLU A 278 -4.57 -9.61 -1.33
C GLU A 278 -5.87 -9.13 -0.67
N MET A 279 -5.89 -8.01 0.05
CA MET A 279 -7.08 -7.43 0.72
C MET A 279 -7.58 -6.12 0.07
N TRP A 280 -6.84 -5.56 -0.88
CA TRP A 280 -7.20 -4.36 -1.66
C TRP A 280 -8.52 -4.50 -2.42
N GLY A 281 -9.05 -3.38 -2.93
CA GLY A 281 -10.24 -3.40 -3.77
C GLY A 281 -9.96 -3.94 -5.18
N PHE A 282 -11.03 -4.24 -5.90
CA PHE A 282 -11.00 -4.58 -7.32
C PHE A 282 -11.52 -3.43 -8.17
N VAL A 283 -10.73 -3.03 -9.16
CA VAL A 283 -11.13 -2.05 -10.18
C VAL A 283 -11.29 -2.79 -11.50
N GLN A 284 -12.53 -2.85 -12.01
CA GLN A 284 -12.83 -3.41 -13.33
C GLN A 284 -12.86 -2.27 -14.36
N PHE A 285 -12.02 -2.39 -15.38
CA PHE A 285 -11.93 -1.41 -16.45
C PHE A 285 -13.00 -1.63 -17.51
N SER A 286 -13.57 -0.54 -17.99
CA SER A 286 -14.61 -0.53 -19.02
C SER A 286 -14.24 0.45 -20.13
N GLU A 287 -14.32 -0.02 -21.38
CA GLU A 287 -14.21 0.76 -22.62
C GLU A 287 -15.45 1.64 -22.85
N LYS A 288 -16.55 1.38 -22.13
CA LYS A 288 -17.67 2.31 -22.13
C LYS A 288 -17.29 3.63 -21.47
N PHE A 289 -17.84 4.71 -22.01
CA PHE A 289 -17.69 6.05 -21.47
C PHE A 289 -18.48 6.26 -20.17
N VAL A 290 -17.97 7.13 -19.31
CA VAL A 290 -18.57 7.42 -17.99
C VAL A 290 -20.03 7.91 -18.09
N GLU A 291 -20.42 8.59 -19.16
CA GLU A 291 -21.79 9.09 -19.37
C GLU A 291 -22.75 8.06 -19.98
N SER A 292 -22.29 6.83 -20.23
CA SER A 292 -23.07 5.79 -20.90
C SER A 292 -23.84 4.87 -19.93
N ASP A 293 -24.54 3.88 -20.49
CA ASP A 293 -25.28 2.88 -19.69
C ASP A 293 -24.37 2.14 -18.71
N SER A 294 -24.82 2.03 -17.47
CA SER A 294 -24.06 1.42 -16.37
C SER A 294 -23.59 -0.01 -16.70
N VAL A 295 -22.34 -0.26 -16.35
CA VAL A 295 -21.73 -1.59 -16.38
C VAL A 295 -21.83 -2.20 -14.99
N THR A 296 -22.12 -3.50 -14.94
CA THR A 296 -22.12 -4.26 -13.70
C THR A 296 -20.76 -4.90 -13.49
N PHE A 297 -20.26 -4.85 -12.25
CA PHE A 297 -19.05 -5.57 -11.86
C PHE A 297 -19.26 -7.07 -12.01
N LYS A 298 -18.30 -7.78 -12.61
CA LYS A 298 -18.35 -9.22 -12.83
C LYS A 298 -17.25 -9.88 -12.01
N TRP A 299 -17.62 -10.47 -10.88
CA TRP A 299 -16.65 -11.18 -10.05
C TRP A 299 -15.91 -12.26 -10.84
N ASN A 300 -14.58 -12.24 -10.75
CA ASN A 300 -13.74 -13.27 -11.33
C ASN A 300 -13.50 -14.39 -10.31
N HIS A 301 -14.15 -15.53 -10.49
CA HIS A 301 -14.04 -16.67 -9.57
C HIS A 301 -12.62 -17.26 -9.43
N LYS A 302 -11.66 -16.88 -10.28
CA LYS A 302 -10.23 -17.13 -10.03
C LYS A 302 -9.75 -16.51 -8.72
N GLU A 303 -10.33 -15.40 -8.29
CA GLU A 303 -9.98 -14.71 -7.06
C GLU A 303 -10.42 -15.49 -5.82
N ASP A 304 -11.49 -16.31 -5.91
CA ASP A 304 -11.85 -17.26 -4.85
C ASP A 304 -10.75 -18.31 -4.64
N ALA A 305 -10.16 -18.78 -5.75
CA ALA A 305 -9.04 -19.72 -5.75
C ALA A 305 -7.76 -19.07 -5.19
N LYS A 306 -7.46 -17.82 -5.57
CA LYS A 306 -6.35 -17.04 -5.00
C LYS A 306 -6.51 -16.87 -3.49
N TRP A 307 -7.72 -16.53 -3.03
CA TRP A 307 -8.01 -16.37 -1.62
C TRP A 307 -7.85 -17.69 -0.84
N ALA A 308 -8.31 -18.81 -1.39
CA ALA A 308 -8.08 -20.13 -0.79
C ALA A 308 -6.58 -20.45 -0.60
N LEU A 309 -5.76 -20.17 -1.62
CA LEU A 309 -4.30 -20.28 -1.53
C LEU A 309 -3.71 -19.28 -0.53
N ARG A 310 -4.25 -18.07 -0.42
CA ARG A 310 -3.80 -17.07 0.55
C ARG A 310 -4.04 -17.50 1.99
N GLN A 311 -5.21 -18.08 2.27
CA GLN A 311 -5.51 -18.67 3.58
C GLN A 311 -4.54 -19.81 3.90
N LEU A 312 -4.20 -20.65 2.91
CA LEU A 312 -3.14 -21.65 3.04
C LEU A 312 -1.79 -21.02 3.41
N TYR A 313 -1.40 -19.95 2.72
CA TYR A 313 -0.17 -19.22 3.00
C TYR A 313 -0.12 -18.70 4.45
N TYR A 314 -1.19 -18.10 4.96
CA TYR A 314 -1.25 -17.64 6.34
C TYR A 314 -1.10 -18.78 7.35
N ALA A 315 -1.76 -19.92 7.10
CA ALA A 315 -1.62 -21.08 7.97
C ALA A 315 -0.20 -21.69 7.89
N GLN A 316 0.43 -21.69 6.72
CA GLN A 316 1.82 -22.11 6.56
C GLN A 316 2.78 -21.21 7.33
N LYS A 317 2.60 -19.88 7.27
CA LYS A 317 3.42 -18.92 8.05
C LYS A 317 3.23 -19.13 9.54
N LYS A 318 2.00 -19.25 10.02
CA LYS A 318 1.70 -19.56 11.44
C LYS A 318 2.35 -20.87 11.87
N HIS A 319 2.24 -21.92 11.06
CA HIS A 319 2.85 -23.22 11.32
C HIS A 319 4.40 -23.13 11.35
N TYR A 320 5.00 -22.42 10.40
CA TYR A 320 6.45 -22.22 10.36
C TYR A 320 6.95 -21.45 11.58
N THR A 321 6.26 -20.37 11.98
CA THR A 321 6.59 -19.61 13.21
C THR A 321 6.53 -20.49 14.46
N GLN A 322 5.57 -21.42 14.53
CA GLN A 322 5.40 -22.28 15.69
C GLN A 322 6.37 -23.48 15.72
N TYR A 323 6.66 -24.07 14.57
CA TYR A 323 7.35 -25.37 14.51
C TYR A 323 8.69 -25.34 13.75
N GLY A 324 9.03 -24.24 13.08
CA GLY A 324 10.27 -24.06 12.32
C GLY A 324 10.32 -24.77 10.96
N TYR A 325 9.18 -25.22 10.41
CA TYR A 325 9.09 -25.84 9.09
C TYR A 325 7.69 -25.71 8.47
N TYR A 326 7.60 -25.78 7.14
CA TYR A 326 6.32 -25.81 6.41
C TYR A 326 5.71 -27.22 6.34
N SER A 327 4.39 -27.33 6.37
CA SER A 327 3.69 -28.62 6.33
C SER A 327 3.33 -29.01 4.89
N ALA A 328 3.59 -30.26 4.48
CA ALA A 328 3.04 -30.82 3.24
C ALA A 328 1.63 -31.41 3.44
N ASN A 329 1.15 -31.47 4.68
CA ASN A 329 -0.15 -32.01 5.03
C ASN A 329 -1.09 -30.86 5.45
N VAL A 330 -2.06 -30.54 4.58
CA VAL A 330 -3.04 -29.46 4.81
C VAL A 330 -3.87 -29.68 6.08
N PHE A 331 -4.10 -30.93 6.51
CA PHE A 331 -4.84 -31.21 7.74
C PHE A 331 -4.09 -30.78 9.00
N ARG A 332 -2.76 -30.61 8.94
CA ARG A 332 -1.97 -30.03 10.05
C ARG A 332 -2.06 -28.51 10.15
N LEU A 333 -2.60 -27.87 9.11
CA LEU A 333 -2.70 -26.41 9.02
C LEU A 333 -4.04 -25.90 9.60
N ASN A 334 -4.95 -26.80 10.03
CA ASN A 334 -6.25 -26.47 10.59
C ASN A 334 -7.06 -25.47 9.74
N LEU A 335 -6.99 -25.62 8.42
CA LEU A 335 -7.70 -24.79 7.46
C LEU A 335 -9.11 -25.32 7.23
N HIS A 336 -10.09 -24.44 7.39
CA HIS A 336 -11.47 -24.68 7.05
C HIS A 336 -11.85 -23.71 5.94
N LEU A 337 -12.00 -24.23 4.73
CA LEU A 337 -12.50 -23.47 3.59
C LEU A 337 -13.91 -23.93 3.25
N GLU A 338 -14.73 -23.00 2.78
CA GLU A 338 -16.03 -23.32 2.21
C GLU A 338 -15.84 -24.09 0.91
N LYS A 339 -16.69 -25.10 0.69
CA LYS A 339 -16.66 -25.87 -0.55
C LYS A 339 -17.25 -25.03 -1.68
N THR A 340 -16.58 -25.05 -2.82
CA THR A 340 -17.01 -24.35 -4.03
C THR A 340 -16.76 -25.21 -5.26
N GLU A 341 -17.43 -24.88 -6.37
CA GLU A 341 -17.30 -25.55 -7.67
C GLU A 341 -16.20 -24.95 -8.56
N TRP A 342 -15.63 -23.81 -8.17
CA TRP A 342 -14.70 -23.02 -9.00
C TRP A 342 -13.25 -23.51 -8.97
N PHE A 343 -12.87 -24.37 -8.03
CA PHE A 343 -11.51 -24.89 -7.96
C PHE A 343 -11.43 -26.21 -7.16
N THR A 344 -10.31 -26.92 -7.33
CA THR A 344 -10.03 -28.17 -6.60
C THR A 344 -9.52 -27.91 -5.19
N TRP A 345 -9.98 -28.68 -4.21
CA TRP A 345 -9.44 -28.71 -2.85
C TRP A 345 -9.46 -30.14 -2.28
N PRO A 346 -8.45 -30.63 -1.53
CA PRO A 346 -7.28 -29.93 -0.99
C PRO A 346 -6.19 -29.60 -2.04
N PRO A 347 -5.28 -28.66 -1.74
CA PRO A 347 -4.18 -28.31 -2.63
C PRO A 347 -3.11 -29.40 -2.64
N SER A 348 -2.37 -29.48 -3.75
CA SER A 348 -1.10 -30.23 -3.80
C SER A 348 0.00 -29.36 -3.22
N ILE A 349 0.73 -29.84 -2.21
CA ILE A 349 1.78 -29.08 -1.52
C ILE A 349 3.12 -29.82 -1.66
N LYS A 350 4.11 -29.14 -2.25
CA LYS A 350 5.50 -29.59 -2.31
C LYS A 350 6.33 -28.70 -1.41
N ARG A 351 7.31 -29.27 -0.70
CA ARG A 351 8.17 -28.51 0.21
C ARG A 351 9.61 -28.97 0.19
N THR A 352 10.50 -28.05 0.51
CA THR A 352 11.88 -28.30 0.91
C THR A 352 12.01 -28.06 2.42
N PRO A 353 13.22 -28.10 3.03
CA PRO A 353 13.38 -27.70 4.42
C PRO A 353 12.93 -26.26 4.70
N ASN A 354 13.12 -25.35 3.76
CA ASN A 354 12.97 -23.90 3.97
C ASN A 354 11.94 -23.21 3.05
N LEU A 355 11.39 -23.91 2.06
CA LEU A 355 10.46 -23.37 1.07
C LEU A 355 9.27 -24.31 0.88
N TYR A 356 8.17 -23.79 0.35
CA TYR A 356 7.07 -24.60 -0.15
C TYR A 356 6.43 -23.95 -1.37
N GLU A 357 5.78 -24.78 -2.15
CA GLU A 357 4.85 -24.37 -3.20
C GLU A 357 3.57 -25.17 -3.03
N ALA A 358 2.44 -24.52 -3.20
CA ALA A 358 1.15 -25.19 -3.26
C ALA A 358 0.44 -24.84 -4.56
N GLN A 359 -0.36 -25.78 -5.07
CA GLN A 359 -1.12 -25.58 -6.30
C GLN A 359 -2.55 -26.15 -6.19
N ILE A 360 -3.47 -25.50 -6.88
CA ILE A 360 -4.85 -25.93 -7.11
C ILE A 360 -5.21 -25.73 -8.60
N THR A 361 -6.18 -26.48 -9.09
CA THR A 361 -6.71 -26.31 -10.45
C THR A 361 -7.98 -25.47 -10.39
N ILE A 362 -8.06 -24.45 -11.25
CA ILE A 362 -9.24 -23.61 -11.48
C ILE A 362 -10.19 -24.35 -12.43
N LEU A 363 -11.49 -24.30 -12.14
CA LEU A 363 -12.54 -24.93 -12.94
C LEU A 363 -13.46 -23.86 -13.55
N PRO A 364 -13.98 -24.08 -14.78
CA PRO A 364 -13.79 -25.25 -15.64
C PRO A 364 -12.51 -25.19 -16.50
N ASP A 365 -11.82 -24.06 -16.53
CA ASP A 365 -10.74 -23.76 -17.48
C ASP A 365 -9.51 -24.67 -17.34
N SER A 366 -9.41 -25.43 -16.25
CA SER A 366 -8.34 -26.38 -15.95
C SER A 366 -6.94 -25.74 -15.84
N ALA A 367 -6.87 -24.42 -15.70
CA ALA A 367 -5.63 -23.69 -15.41
C ALA A 367 -5.13 -24.03 -14.00
N THR A 368 -3.82 -24.13 -13.82
CA THR A 368 -3.22 -24.38 -12.50
C THR A 368 -2.77 -23.07 -11.87
N LEU A 369 -3.24 -22.82 -10.65
CA LEU A 369 -2.84 -21.68 -9.84
C LEU A 369 -1.86 -22.16 -8.76
N HIS A 370 -0.78 -21.40 -8.58
CA HIS A 370 0.30 -21.71 -7.65
C HIS A 370 0.43 -20.62 -6.59
N ILE A 371 0.96 -20.96 -5.42
CA ILE A 371 1.42 -20.01 -4.41
C ILE A 371 2.74 -20.48 -3.78
N SER A 372 3.67 -19.55 -3.56
CA SER A 372 4.98 -19.79 -2.94
C SER A 372 5.02 -19.46 -1.44
N GLN A 373 6.16 -19.70 -0.79
CA GLN A 373 6.39 -19.37 0.61
C GLN A 373 6.36 -17.88 0.97
N ASP A 374 6.57 -16.99 0.01
CA ASP A 374 6.42 -15.53 0.15
C ASP A 374 5.08 -15.03 -0.40
N GLY A 375 4.18 -15.95 -0.75
CA GLY A 375 2.81 -15.60 -1.11
C GLY A 375 2.67 -15.06 -2.53
N HIS A 376 3.67 -15.23 -3.38
CA HIS A 376 3.57 -14.94 -4.81
C HIS A 376 2.58 -15.91 -5.45
N ILE A 377 1.62 -15.40 -6.23
CA ILE A 377 0.60 -16.21 -6.90
C ILE A 377 0.74 -16.10 -8.41
N TRP A 378 0.92 -17.22 -9.11
CA TRP A 378 0.97 -17.24 -10.57
C TRP A 378 0.13 -18.37 -11.15
N CYS A 379 -0.17 -18.25 -12.44
CA CYS A 379 -0.98 -19.22 -13.17
C CYS A 379 -0.14 -19.88 -14.27
N SER A 380 -0.18 -21.20 -14.35
CA SER A 380 0.37 -21.98 -15.45
C SER A 380 -0.75 -22.59 -16.30
N HIS A 381 -0.51 -22.64 -17.61
CA HIS A 381 -1.35 -23.37 -18.56
C HIS A 381 -0.57 -24.61 -19.00
N ASP A 382 -1.22 -25.76 -18.97
CA ASP A 382 -0.65 -27.03 -19.46
C ASP A 382 -0.42 -27.03 -20.98
#